data_AF-A0A520N471-F1
#
_entry.id   AF-A0A520N471-F1
#
_cell.length_a   1.000
_cell.length_b   1.000
_cell.length_c   1.000
_cell.angle_alpha   90.00
_cell.angle_beta   90.00
_cell.angle_gamma   90.00
#
_symmetry.space_group_name_H-M   'P 1'
#
loop_
_entity.id
_entity.type
_entity.pdbx_description
1 polymer ?
#
loop_
_entity_poly.entity_id
_entity_poly.type
_entity_poly.pdbx_seq_one_letter_code
_entity_poly.pdbx_strand_id
1 'polypeptide(L)' 'SVFLDDRTIDSHIKRLRRKIRAQDSSFDNIETLYGIGYKYRS' A
#
# COMPACT_ATOMS: atom_id res chain seq x y z
N SER A 1 10.54 3.74 -19.32
CA SER A 1 9.68 3.91 -18.13
C SER A 1 8.87 2.65 -17.96
N VAL A 2 9.13 1.87 -16.92
CA VAL A 2 8.34 0.67 -16.64
C VAL A 2 6.94 1.15 -16.30
N PHE A 3 6.00 1.04 -17.23
CA PHE A 3 4.58 1.26 -17.00
C PHE A 3 4.06 0.09 -16.16
N LEU A 4 4.38 0.12 -14.86
CA LEU A 4 3.75 -0.73 -13.86
C LEU A 4 2.28 -0.32 -13.83
N ASP A 5 1.42 -1.15 -14.43
CA ASP A 5 -0.03 -0.95 -14.46
C ASP A 5 -0.51 -0.68 -13.03
N ASP A 6 -1.23 0.41 -12.79
CA ASP A 6 -1.63 0.89 -11.46
C ASP A 6 -2.37 -0.20 -10.65
N ARG A 7 -3.01 -1.14 -11.35
CA ARG A 7 -3.67 -2.33 -10.78
C ARG A 7 -2.69 -3.30 -10.09
N THR A 8 -1.45 -3.36 -10.58
CA THR A 8 -0.37 -4.14 -9.98
C THR A 8 0.05 -3.53 -8.65
N ILE A 9 0.17 -2.20 -8.56
CA ILE A 9 0.56 -1.50 -7.33
C ILE A 9 -0.47 -1.75 -6.23
N ASP A 10 -1.77 -1.63 -6.53
CA ASP A 10 -2.84 -1.89 -5.56
C ASP A 10 -2.77 -3.32 -4.97
N SER A 11 -2.52 -4.32 -5.83
CA SER A 11 -2.36 -5.70 -5.39
C SER A 11 -1.17 -5.87 -4.43
N HIS A 12 -0.05 -5.17 -4.68
CA HIS A 12 1.12 -5.21 -3.81
C HIS A 12 0.87 -4.50 -2.48
N ILE A 13 0.23 -3.32 -2.50
CA ILE A 13 -0.14 -2.59 -1.28
C ILE A 13 -1.09 -3.41 -0.40
N LYS A 14 -2.08 -4.08 -1.00
CA LYS A 14 -2.99 -5.00 -0.28
C LYS A 14 -2.23 -6.15 0.39
N ARG A 15 -1.30 -6.78 -0.33
CA ARG A 15 -0.45 -7.86 0.22
C ARG A 15 0.44 -7.36 1.36
N LEU A 16 1.01 -6.18 1.22
CA LEU A 16 1.87 -5.56 2.24
C LEU A 16 1.09 -5.25 3.51
N ARG A 17 -0.05 -4.55 3.41
CA ARG A 17 -0.93 -4.26 4.56
C ARG A 17 -1.35 -5.53 5.31
N ARG A 18 -1.65 -6.61 4.58
CA ARG A 18 -2.00 -7.90 5.19
C ARG A 18 -0.85 -8.49 6.02
N LYS A 19 0.37 -8.50 5.48
CA LYS A 19 1.56 -9.03 6.19
C LYS A 19 1.85 -8.23 7.45
N ILE A 20 1.75 -6.91 7.38
CA ILE A 20 2.01 -6.04 8.54
C ILE A 20 0.91 -6.21 9.58
N ARG A 21 -0.36 -6.24 9.17
CA ARG A 21 -1.50 -6.48 10.08
C ARG A 21 -1.48 -7.85 10.76
N ALA A 22 -0.79 -8.83 10.19
CA ALA A 22 -0.59 -10.13 10.83
C ALA A 22 0.36 -10.05 12.04
N GLN A 23 1.21 -9.02 12.12
CA GLN A 23 2.13 -8.78 13.23
C GLN A 23 1.67 -7.62 14.13
N ASP A 24 1.02 -6.61 13.54
CA ASP A 24 0.46 -5.44 14.21
C ASP A 24 -0.95 -5.16 13.68
N SER A 25 -1.97 -5.64 14.40
CA SER A 25 -3.38 -5.46 14.02
C SER A 25 -3.83 -4.00 13.94
N SER A 26 -3.11 -3.07 14.57
CA SER A 26 -3.42 -1.64 14.58
C SER A 26 -2.76 -0.85 13.43
N PHE A 27 -2.01 -1.53 12.56
CA PHE A 27 -1.26 -0.89 11.50
C PHE A 27 -2.14 -0.14 10.48
N ASP A 28 -1.88 1.17 10.37
CA ASP A 28 -2.52 2.09 9.43
C ASP A 28 -1.57 3.16 8.85
N ASN A 29 -0.26 2.87 8.78
CA ASN A 29 0.73 3.85 8.34
C ASN A 29 0.84 4.01 6.81
N ILE A 30 0.13 3.19 6.02
CA ILE A 30 0.12 3.32 4.55
C ILE A 30 -1.18 4.01 4.16
N GLU A 31 -1.09 5.28 3.78
CA GLU A 31 -2.21 6.10 3.35
C GLU A 31 -2.41 6.02 1.83
N THR A 32 -3.67 5.97 1.39
CA THR A 32 -4.02 6.03 -0.03
C THR A 32 -4.28 7.48 -0.43
N LEU A 33 -3.48 8.01 -1.35
CA LEU A 33 -3.65 9.34 -1.94
C LEU A 33 -4.36 9.20 -3.29
N TYR A 34 -5.66 9.54 -3.32
CA TYR A 34 -6.47 9.44 -4.54
C TYR A 34 -5.85 10.24 -5.70
N GLY A 35 -5.57 9.56 -6.81
CA GLY A 35 -4.98 10.16 -8.01
C GLY A 35 -3.45 10.39 -7.96
N ILE A 36 -2.79 10.07 -6.84
CA ILE A 36 -1.34 10.29 -6.66
C ILE A 36 -0.61 8.98 -6.33
N GLY A 37 -1.22 8.10 -5.53
CA GLY A 37 -0.64 6.81 -5.16
C GLY A 37 -0.74 6.53 -3.66
N TYR A 38 0.37 6.15 -3.03
CA TYR A 38 0.41 5.74 -1.63
C TYR A 38 1.54 6.47 -0.89
N LYS A 39 1.30 6.80 0.38
CA LYS A 39 2.28 7.48 1.24
C LYS A 39 2.46 6.69 2.53
N TYR A 40 3.71 6.59 2.98
CA TYR A 40 4.02 6.08 4.32
C TYR A 40 4.02 7.24 5.32
N ARG A 41 3.30 7.06 6.43
CA ARG A 41 3.29 7.96 7.58
C ARG A 41 4.37 7.49 8.55
N SER A 42 5.42 8.31 8.70
CA SER A 42 6.47 8.10 9.70
C SER A 42 6.02 8.57 11.08
#